data_AF-A0A7V6VSJ8-F1
#
_entry.id   AF-A0A7V6VSJ8-F1
#
_cell.length_a   1.000
_cell.length_b   1.000
_cell.length_c   1.000
_cell.angle_alpha   90.00
_cell.angle_beta   90.00
_cell.angle_gamma   90.00
#
_symmetry.space_group_name_H-M   'P 1'
#
loop_
_entity.id
_entity.type
_entity.pdbx_description
1 polymer ?
#
loop_
_entity_poly.entity_id
_entity_poly.type
_entity_poly.pdbx_seq_one_letter_code
_entity_poly.pdbx_strand_id
1 'polypeptide(L)'
;MNKVLLRISGIIALVLGITYCITIIGAIVGVPLIVGGSKMMGYSNLSDSEILDRKNSILGWSIFFLFVTVIGGVLGLIYYFSIEPNLFSNFNINTKPSYIQELRELDELRKQGLINEKEYEAKKKKILDI
;
A
#
# COMPACT_ATOMS: atom_id res chain seq x y z
N MET A 1 -3.04 13.03 12.62
CA MET A 1 -3.21 12.54 11.23
C MET A 1 -3.60 13.71 10.33
N ASN A 2 -2.93 13.92 9.19
CA ASN A 2 -3.17 15.12 8.39
C ASN A 2 -4.40 14.95 7.48
N LYS A 3 -5.56 15.42 7.96
CA LYS A 3 -6.87 15.33 7.28
C LYS A 3 -6.96 16.18 6.01
N VAL A 4 -6.01 17.10 5.81
CA VAL A 4 -5.92 17.96 4.62
C VAL A 4 -5.70 17.14 3.36
N LEU A 5 -4.96 16.02 3.43
CA LEU A 5 -4.72 15.16 2.27
C LEU A 5 -6.02 14.54 1.73
N LEU A 6 -6.88 14.05 2.62
CA LEU A 6 -8.15 13.44 2.26
C LEU A 6 -9.12 14.48 1.67
N ARG A 7 -9.12 15.69 2.23
CA ARG A 7 -9.91 16.82 1.75
C ARG A 7 -9.48 17.25 0.34
N ILE A 8 -8.17 17.39 0.10
CA ILE A 8 -7.62 17.74 -1.22
C ILE A 8 -7.93 16.64 -2.24
N SER A 9 -7.75 15.37 -1.87
CA SER A 9 -8.10 14.21 -2.70
C SER A 9 -9.57 14.25 -3.14
N GLY A 10 -10.48 14.52 -2.20
CA GLY A 10 -11.92 14.61 -2.49
C GLY A 10 -12.28 15.76 -3.44
N ILE A 11 -11.66 16.94 -3.27
CA ILE A 11 -11.90 18.11 -4.12
C ILE A 11 -11.42 17.85 -5.55
N ILE A 12 -10.21 17.30 -5.72
CA ILE A 12 -9.66 17.00 -7.05
C ILE A 12 -10.56 16.00 -7.79
N ALA A 13 -11.00 14.95 -7.11
CA ALA A 13 -11.89 13.95 -7.70
C ALA A 13 -13.27 14.53 -8.08
N LEU A 14 -13.82 15.42 -7.26
CA LEU A 14 -15.10 16.07 -7.52
C LEU A 14 -15.02 17.00 -8.75
N VAL A 15 -13.98 17.82 -8.85
CA VAL A 15 -13.77 18.73 -9.98
C VAL A 15 -13.57 17.94 -11.28
N LEU A 16 -12.71 16.91 -11.27
CA LEU A 16 -12.49 16.07 -12.45
C LEU A 16 -13.75 15.28 -12.82
N GLY A 17 -14.54 14.83 -11.84
CA GLY A 17 -15.77 14.06 -12.07
C GLY A 17 -16.82 14.88 -12.81
N ILE A 18 -16.99 16.15 -12.43
CA ILE A 18 -17.88 17.07 -13.13
C ILE A 18 -17.42 17.28 -14.58
N THR A 19 -16.11 17.43 -14.81
CA THR A 19 -15.56 17.57 -16.17
C THR A 19 -15.79 16.31 -17.02
N TYR A 20 -15.65 15.11 -16.44
CA TYR A 20 -15.92 13.85 -17.13
C TYR A 20 -17.40 13.68 -17.51
N CYS A 21 -18.32 14.20 -16.68
CA CYS A 21 -19.76 14.14 -16.93
C CYS A 21 -20.24 14.98 -18.13
N ILE A 22 -19.39 15.83 -18.72
CA ILE A 22 -19.73 16.60 -19.94
C ILE A 22 -19.97 15.68 -21.14
N THR A 23 -19.41 14.46 -21.13
CA THR A 23 -19.63 13.44 -22.16
C THR A 23 -20.48 12.29 -21.61
N ILE A 24 -21.40 11.73 -22.42
CA ILE A 24 -22.26 10.60 -22.02
C ILE A 24 -21.43 9.39 -21.57
N ILE A 25 -20.32 9.13 -22.26
CA ILE A 25 -19.38 8.02 -21.93
C ILE A 25 -18.63 8.33 -20.63
N GLY A 26 -18.18 9.57 -20.45
CA GLY A 26 -17.48 10.00 -19.25
C GLY A 26 -18.37 10.04 -18.00
N ALA A 27 -19.70 10.19 -18.14
CA ALA A 27 -20.63 10.14 -17.02
C ALA A 27 -20.63 8.80 -16.27
N ILE A 28 -20.38 7.67 -16.98
CA ILE A 28 -20.30 6.33 -16.36
C ILE A 28 -19.17 6.27 -15.31
N VAL A 29 -18.05 6.94 -15.59
CA VAL A 29 -16.88 6.99 -14.70
C VAL A 29 -16.96 8.21 -13.76
N GLY A 30 -17.52 9.32 -14.24
CA GLY A 30 -17.63 10.58 -13.52
C GLY A 30 -18.60 10.51 -12.34
N VAL A 31 -19.73 9.81 -12.46
CA VAL A 31 -20.68 9.67 -11.35
C VAL A 31 -20.06 8.96 -10.14
N PRO A 32 -19.43 7.77 -10.27
CA PRO A 32 -18.67 7.17 -9.18
C PRO A 32 -17.56 8.08 -8.63
N LEU A 33 -16.91 8.87 -9.49
CA LEU A 33 -15.87 9.79 -9.07
C LEU A 33 -16.40 10.92 -8.16
N ILE A 34 -17.57 11.47 -8.49
CA ILE A 34 -18.26 12.50 -7.68
C ILE A 34 -18.71 11.91 -6.33
N VAL A 35 -19.30 10.71 -6.34
CA VAL A 35 -19.74 10.03 -5.10
C VAL A 35 -18.55 9.69 -4.21
N GLY A 36 -17.47 9.15 -4.79
CA GLY A 36 -16.24 8.88 -4.06
C GLY A 36 -15.61 10.15 -3.49
N GLY A 37 -15.59 11.24 -4.27
CA GLY A 37 -14.93 12.48 -3.90
C GLY A 37 -15.64 13.19 -2.75
N SER A 38 -16.97 13.27 -2.82
CA SER A 38 -17.80 13.79 -1.74
C SER A 38 -17.70 12.95 -0.47
N LYS A 39 -17.62 11.63 -0.60
CA LYS A 39 -17.50 10.70 0.54
C LYS A 39 -16.12 10.79 1.21
N MET A 40 -15.03 10.84 0.44
CA MET A 40 -13.68 11.07 0.95
C MET A 40 -13.53 12.46 1.60
N MET A 41 -14.15 13.49 1.02
CA MET A 41 -14.18 14.81 1.65
C MET A 41 -14.98 14.79 2.97
N GLY A 42 -16.10 14.06 3.02
CA GLY A 42 -16.88 13.87 4.25
C GLY A 42 -16.09 13.19 5.37
N TYR A 43 -15.26 12.20 5.02
CA TYR A 43 -14.37 11.54 5.99
C TYR A 43 -13.35 12.49 6.63
N SER A 44 -12.98 13.58 5.98
CA SER A 44 -12.04 14.57 6.55
C SER A 44 -12.63 15.36 7.72
N ASN A 45 -13.97 15.35 7.86
CA ASN A 45 -14.69 16.01 8.95
C ASN A 45 -15.08 15.06 10.10
N LEU A 46 -14.82 13.75 9.97
CA LEU A 46 -15.13 12.77 11.00
C LEU A 46 -14.07 12.71 12.11
N SER A 47 -14.45 12.17 13.26
CA SER A 47 -13.52 11.86 14.34
C SER A 47 -12.56 10.73 13.96
N ASP A 48 -11.39 10.67 14.59
CA ASP A 48 -10.35 9.70 14.21
C ASP A 48 -10.80 8.24 14.45
N SER A 49 -11.67 7.99 15.44
CA SER A 49 -12.28 6.69 15.71
C SER A 49 -13.25 6.26 14.61
N GLU A 50 -14.08 7.17 14.10
CA GLU A 50 -15.04 6.85 13.03
C GLU A 50 -14.36 6.61 11.68
N ILE A 51 -13.19 7.23 11.46
CA ILE A 51 -12.38 7.02 10.25
C ILE A 51 -11.78 5.61 10.26
N LEU A 52 -11.36 5.11 11.43
CA LEU A 52 -10.85 3.75 11.59
C LEU A 52 -11.89 2.69 11.22
N ASP A 53 -13.14 2.88 11.66
CA ASP A 53 -14.26 1.97 11.32
C ASP A 53 -14.56 1.96 9.81
N ARG A 54 -14.20 3.02 9.10
CA ARG A 54 -14.45 3.19 7.65
C ARG A 54 -13.19 3.02 6.79
N LYS A 55 -12.07 2.54 7.35
CA LYS A 55 -10.79 2.41 6.65
C LYS A 55 -10.87 1.62 5.33
N ASN A 56 -11.64 0.53 5.30
CA ASN A 56 -11.81 -0.29 4.10
C ASN A 56 -12.54 0.46 2.97
N SER A 57 -13.44 1.38 3.32
CA SER A 57 -14.09 2.25 2.33
C SER A 57 -13.08 3.25 1.77
N ILE A 58 -12.21 3.83 2.59
CA ILE A 58 -11.16 4.75 2.15
C ILE A 58 -10.20 4.06 1.19
N LEU A 59 -9.79 2.83 1.50
CA LEU A 59 -8.95 2.01 0.63
C LEU A 59 -9.62 1.77 -0.73
N GLY A 60 -10.89 1.33 -0.72
CA GLY A 60 -11.64 1.07 -1.95
C GLY A 60 -11.75 2.29 -2.87
N TRP A 61 -12.07 3.45 -2.31
CA TRP A 61 -12.13 4.71 -3.09
C TRP A 61 -10.76 5.16 -3.58
N SER A 62 -9.71 4.97 -2.79
CA SER A 62 -8.33 5.34 -3.19
C SER A 62 -7.83 4.48 -4.35
N ILE A 63 -8.14 3.18 -4.35
CA ILE A 63 -7.83 2.27 -5.46
C ILE A 63 -8.61 2.66 -6.73
N PHE A 64 -9.91 2.96 -6.60
CA PHE A 64 -10.70 3.43 -7.73
C PHE A 64 -10.12 4.72 -8.33
N PHE A 65 -9.76 5.69 -7.48
CA PHE A 65 -9.14 6.94 -7.91
C PHE A 65 -7.75 6.74 -8.53
N LEU A 66 -7.03 5.67 -8.22
CA LEU A 66 -5.72 5.44 -8.82
C LEU A 66 -5.81 5.27 -10.34
N PHE A 67 -6.91 4.69 -10.85
CA PHE A 67 -7.14 4.50 -12.29
C PHE A 67 -7.72 5.72 -12.98
N VAL A 68 -8.51 6.54 -12.28
CA VAL A 68 -9.23 7.67 -12.89
C VAL A 68 -8.56 9.02 -12.62
N THR A 69 -7.99 9.18 -11.43
CA THR A 69 -7.33 10.40 -10.93
C THR A 69 -6.10 10.02 -10.12
N VAL A 70 -5.01 9.66 -10.81
CA VAL A 70 -3.76 9.14 -10.19
C VAL A 70 -3.34 9.96 -8.96
N ILE A 71 -3.37 11.29 -9.05
CA ILE A 71 -3.01 12.21 -7.96
C ILE A 71 -3.92 12.01 -6.73
N GLY A 72 -5.24 11.97 -6.93
CA GLY A 72 -6.21 11.73 -5.85
C GLY A 72 -6.07 10.33 -5.24
N GLY A 73 -5.86 9.32 -6.07
CA GLY A 73 -5.66 7.94 -5.61
C GLY A 73 -4.41 7.78 -4.75
N VAL A 74 -3.28 8.34 -5.18
CA VAL A 74 -2.01 8.31 -4.43
C VAL A 74 -2.16 9.04 -3.09
N LEU A 75 -2.79 10.22 -3.06
CA LEU A 75 -3.04 10.95 -1.82
C LEU A 75 -3.94 10.18 -0.83
N GLY A 76 -5.00 9.53 -1.34
CA GLY A 76 -5.88 8.67 -0.56
C GLY A 76 -5.15 7.46 0.03
N LEU A 77 -4.29 6.81 -0.75
CA LEU A 77 -3.46 5.70 -0.28
C LEU A 77 -2.46 6.15 0.79
N ILE A 78 -1.75 7.27 0.59
CA ILE A 78 -0.82 7.80 1.60
C ILE A 78 -1.55 8.04 2.93
N TYR A 79 -2.78 8.56 2.87
CA TYR A 79 -3.60 8.73 4.07
C TYR A 79 -4.01 7.40 4.71
N TYR A 80 -4.43 6.40 3.92
CA TYR A 80 -4.74 5.06 4.42
C TYR A 80 -3.54 4.45 5.16
N PHE A 81 -2.35 4.55 4.59
CA PHE A 81 -1.13 4.05 5.22
C PHE A 81 -0.72 4.85 6.46
N SER A 82 -1.06 6.15 6.52
CA SER A 82 -0.89 6.94 7.73
C SER A 82 -1.84 6.52 8.86
N ILE A 83 -2.96 5.86 8.56
CA ILE A 83 -3.88 5.27 9.54
C ILE A 83 -3.33 3.94 10.06
N GLU A 84 -2.74 3.14 9.17
CA GLU A 84 -2.29 1.78 9.45
C GLU A 84 -0.76 1.67 9.24
N PRO A 85 0.06 2.19 10.17
CA PRO A 85 1.53 2.21 10.05
C PRO A 85 2.15 0.81 9.92
N ASN A 86 1.39 -0.24 10.27
CA ASN A 86 1.82 -1.63 10.23
C ASN A 86 1.64 -2.29 8.84
N LEU A 87 1.05 -1.64 7.84
CA LEU A 87 0.89 -2.28 6.52
C LEU A 87 2.19 -2.25 5.70
N PHE A 88 2.95 -1.14 5.75
CA PHE A 88 4.25 -1.03 5.08
C PHE A 88 5.37 -1.78 5.80
N SER A 89 5.29 -1.95 7.13
CA SER A 89 6.23 -2.81 7.85
C SER A 89 6.09 -4.29 7.46
N ASN A 90 4.92 -4.69 6.94
CA ASN A 90 4.66 -6.04 6.42
C ASN A 90 4.85 -6.16 4.91
N PHE A 91 4.94 -5.05 4.16
CA PHE A 91 5.38 -5.07 2.76
C PHE A 91 6.91 -5.10 2.70
N ASN A 92 7.49 -6.20 3.16
CA ASN A 92 8.89 -6.48 2.96
C ASN A 92 9.13 -6.81 1.48
N ILE A 93 9.47 -5.81 0.67
CA ILE A 93 9.98 -5.99 -0.72
C ILE A 93 11.35 -6.73 -0.72
N ASN A 94 11.88 -7.10 0.46
CA ASN A 94 12.98 -8.04 0.61
C ASN A 94 12.53 -9.35 1.28
N THR A 95 11.50 -10.02 0.75
CA THR A 95 11.51 -11.49 0.82
C THR A 95 12.60 -12.02 -0.11
N LYS A 96 13.87 -11.76 0.25
CA LYS A 96 14.90 -12.76 -0.03
C LYS A 96 14.43 -14.01 0.71
N PRO A 97 14.17 -15.12 0.03
CA PRO A 97 13.64 -16.29 0.69
C PRO A 97 14.60 -16.72 1.81
N SER A 98 14.06 -17.11 2.97
CA SER A 98 14.79 -17.44 4.22
C SER A 98 16.07 -18.22 3.97
N TYR A 99 16.02 -19.21 3.06
CA TYR A 99 17.15 -20.07 2.73
C TYR A 99 18.35 -19.30 2.11
N ILE A 100 18.15 -18.21 1.35
CA ILE A 100 19.26 -17.43 0.78
C ILE A 100 20.02 -16.69 1.87
N GLN A 101 19.31 -16.23 2.90
CA GLN A 101 19.93 -15.56 4.03
C GLN A 101 20.71 -16.56 4.89
N GLU A 102 20.11 -17.71 5.19
CA GLU A 102 20.76 -18.80 5.94
C GLU A 102 22.01 -19.33 5.21
N LEU A 103 21.96 -19.47 3.87
CA LEU A 103 23.12 -19.85 3.07
C LEU A 103 24.24 -18.80 3.08
N ARG A 104 23.89 -17.50 3.11
CA ARG A 104 24.87 -16.42 3.16
C ARG A 104 25.57 -16.38 4.52
N GLU A 105 24.81 -16.49 5.61
CA GLU A 105 25.36 -16.56 6.96
C GLU A 105 26.27 -17.80 7.13
N LEU A 106 25.86 -18.94 6.57
CA LEU A 106 26.67 -20.15 6.57
C LEU A 106 27.99 -19.97 5.79
N ASP A 107 27.96 -19.27 4.65
CA ASP A 107 29.15 -18.97 3.84
C ASP A 107 30.10 -17.99 4.55
N GLU A 108 29.54 -17.02 5.27
CA GLU A 108 30.30 -16.09 6.11
C GLU A 108 30.99 -16.81 7.27
N LEU A 109 30.30 -17.73 7.95
CA LEU A 109 30.90 -18.55 9.02
C LEU A 109 32.06 -19.42 8.50
N ARG A 110 31.93 -19.97 7.28
CA ARG A 110 33.01 -20.71 6.63
C ARG A 110 34.20 -19.81 6.32
N LYS A 111 33.94 -18.62 5.73
CA LYS A 111 34.98 -17.64 5.39
C LYS A 111 35.72 -17.12 6.64
N GLN A 112 35.02 -17.02 7.76
CA GLN A 112 35.61 -16.67 9.06
C GLN A 112 36.35 -17.83 9.74
N GLY A 113 36.34 -19.03 9.15
CA GLY A 113 36.98 -20.23 9.70
C GLY A 113 36.28 -20.80 10.94
N LEU A 114 35.06 -20.38 11.22
CA LEU A 114 34.28 -20.81 12.38
C LEU A 114 33.64 -22.19 12.20
N ILE A 115 33.50 -22.63 10.94
CA ILE A 115 33.00 -23.96 10.57
C ILE A 115 33.91 -24.59 9.52
N ASN A 116 34.01 -25.92 9.52
CA ASN A 116 34.80 -26.66 8.55
C ASN A 116 34.00 -26.95 7.26
N GLU A 117 34.68 -27.22 6.13
CA GLU A 117 34.06 -27.46 4.81
C GLU A 117 33.01 -28.59 4.85
N LYS A 118 33.27 -29.62 5.64
CA LYS A 118 32.33 -30.75 5.84
C LYS A 118 31.05 -30.34 6.56
N GLU A 119 31.14 -29.42 7.53
CA GLU A 119 29.99 -28.93 8.29
C GLU A 119 29.17 -27.92 7.47
N TYR A 120 29.85 -27.12 6.67
CA TYR A 120 29.25 -26.22 5.69
C TYR A 120 28.38 -27.00 4.70
N GLU A 121 28.93 -28.03 4.04
CA GLU A 121 28.18 -28.81 3.05
C GLU A 121 27.00 -29.58 3.66
N ALA A 122 27.14 -30.12 4.89
CA ALA A 122 26.05 -30.80 5.59
C ALA A 122 24.90 -29.85 5.96
N LYS A 123 25.22 -28.63 6.42
CA LYS A 123 24.22 -27.60 6.77
C LYS A 123 23.56 -26.99 5.53
N LYS A 124 24.34 -26.76 4.46
CA LYS A 124 23.85 -26.27 3.17
C LYS A 124 22.85 -27.23 2.53
N LYS A 125 23.12 -28.55 2.57
CA LYS A 125 22.17 -29.57 2.10
C LYS A 125 20.85 -29.57 2.87
N LYS A 126 20.91 -29.44 4.19
CA LYS A 126 19.71 -29.31 5.03
C LYS A 126 18.88 -28.07 4.71
N ILE A 127 19.54 -26.94 4.41
CA ILE A 127 18.85 -25.68 4.05
C ILE A 127 18.24 -25.75 2.64
N LEU A 128 18.86 -26.49 1.72
CA LEU A 128 18.38 -26.67 0.35
C LEU A 128 17.37 -27.83 0.19
N ASP A 129 17.14 -28.61 1.24
CA ASP A 129 16.27 -29.80 1.26
C ASP A 129 16.62 -30.84 0.16
N ILE A 130 17.92 -31.12 -0.03
CA ILE A 130 18.50 -32.06 -1.03
C ILE A 130 19.51 -33.02 -0.41
#